data_AF-A0A7C4QQC6-F1
#
_entry.id   AF-A0A7C4QQC6-F1
#
_cell.length_a   1.000
_cell.length_b   1.000
_cell.length_c   1.000
_cell.angle_alpha   90.00
_cell.angle_beta   90.00
_cell.angle_gamma   90.00
#
_symmetry.space_group_name_H-M   'P 1'
#
loop_
_entity.id
_entity.type
_entity.pdbx_description
1 polymer ?
#
loop_
_entity_poly.entity_id
_entity_poly.type
_entity_poly.pdbx_seq_one_letter_code
_entity_poly.pdbx_strand_id
1 'polypeptide(L)'
;MSTRKQVAVWLSTADWLALRAAAARQHIPMTELCRRWLHPHLERLRRQTRVEGLSGVSCGFSQVSTDETTSPELAVEPAGASRDVACQVASPRAPTTPLASRHARRHGRNDVK
;
A
#
# COMPACT_ATOMS: atom_id res chain seq x y z
N MET A 1 4.62 -15.03 -26.00
CA MET A 1 3.74 -15.09 -24.82
C MET A 1 4.40 -14.33 -23.68
N SER A 2 3.76 -13.32 -23.08
CA SER A 2 4.36 -12.62 -21.94
C SER A 2 4.22 -13.46 -20.66
N THR A 3 5.31 -13.65 -19.93
CA THR A 3 5.29 -14.33 -18.63
C THR A 3 4.61 -13.44 -17.60
N ARG A 4 3.48 -13.88 -17.04
CA ARG A 4 2.84 -13.20 -15.92
C ARG A 4 3.57 -13.57 -14.64
N LYS A 5 4.14 -12.59 -13.95
CA LYS A 5 4.74 -12.77 -12.62
C LYS A 5 3.73 -12.37 -11.55
N GLN A 6 3.55 -13.20 -10.54
CA GLN A 6 2.78 -12.89 -9.34
C GLN A 6 3.74 -12.47 -8.22
N VAL A 7 3.36 -11.45 -7.46
CA VAL A 7 4.15 -10.94 -6.33
C VAL A 7 3.24 -10.85 -5.12
N ALA A 8 3.70 -11.39 -4.00
CA ALA A 8 3.08 -11.21 -2.69
C ALA A 8 3.79 -10.08 -1.95
N VAL A 9 3.03 -9.25 -1.23
CA VAL A 9 3.56 -8.14 -0.43
C VAL A 9 2.93 -8.22 0.95
N TRP A 10 3.76 -8.16 1.98
CA TRP A 10 3.30 -8.08 3.37
C TRP A 10 3.17 -6.62 3.77
N LEU A 11 2.05 -6.29 4.39
CA LEU A 11 1.71 -4.95 4.85
C LEU A 11 1.23 -5.03 6.30
N SER A 12 1.33 -3.92 7.04
CA SER A 12 0.67 -3.83 8.33
C SER A 12 -0.85 -3.94 8.16
N THR A 13 -1.56 -4.38 9.20
CA THR A 13 -3.03 -4.45 9.18
C THR A 13 -3.65 -3.08 8.88
N ALA A 14 -3.06 -2.00 9.39
CA ALA A 14 -3.53 -0.63 9.16
C ALA A 14 -3.42 -0.24 7.67
N ASP A 15 -2.27 -0.51 7.05
CA ASP A 15 -2.04 -0.20 5.63
C ASP A 15 -2.93 -1.04 4.72
N TRP A 16 -3.13 -2.31 5.06
CA TRP A 16 -4.05 -3.19 4.34
C TRP A 16 -5.48 -2.66 4.33
N LEU A 17 -5.99 -2.23 5.49
CA LEU A 17 -7.32 -1.65 5.61
C LEU A 17 -7.44 -0.33 4.82
N ALA A 18 -6.42 0.52 4.88
CA ALA A 18 -6.38 1.76 4.11
C ALA A 18 -6.41 1.49 2.59
N LEU A 19 -5.67 0.49 2.12
CA LEU A 19 -5.62 0.10 0.71
C LEU A 19 -6.96 -0.49 0.24
N ARG A 20 -7.59 -1.33 1.07
CA ARG A 20 -8.93 -1.87 0.80
C ARG A 20 -9.97 -0.76 0.70
N ALA A 21 -9.95 0.20 1.63
CA ALA A 21 -10.86 1.35 1.60
C ALA A 21 -10.64 2.22 0.36
N ALA A 22 -9.39 2.44 -0.05
CA ALA A 22 -9.06 3.19 -1.26
C ALA A 22 -9.58 2.51 -2.55
N ALA A 23 -9.45 1.18 -2.64
CA ALA A 23 -9.96 0.40 -3.76
C ALA A 23 -11.49 0.45 -3.82
N ALA A 24 -12.16 0.32 -2.67
CA ALA A 24 -13.61 0.42 -2.55
C ALA A 24 -14.14 1.79 -3.01
N ARG A 25 -13.51 2.90 -2.60
CA ARG A 25 -13.90 4.26 -3.01
C ARG A 25 -13.84 4.49 -4.52
N GLN A 26 -12.96 3.75 -5.21
CA GLN A 26 -12.78 3.87 -6.66
C GLN A 26 -13.54 2.79 -7.44
N HIS A 27 -14.20 1.86 -6.74
CA HIS A 27 -14.86 0.69 -7.35
C HIS A 27 -13.94 -0.13 -8.25
N ILE A 28 -12.67 -0.29 -7.86
CA ILE A 28 -11.69 -1.12 -8.59
C ILE A 28 -11.15 -2.26 -7.72
N PRO A 29 -10.68 -3.36 -8.33
CA PRO A 29 -9.98 -4.40 -7.59
C PRO A 29 -8.71 -3.87 -6.91
N MET A 30 -8.38 -4.38 -5.72
CA MET A 30 -7.17 -3.99 -5.00
C MET A 30 -5.89 -4.22 -5.83
N THR A 31 -5.84 -5.31 -6.61
CA THR A 31 -4.70 -5.62 -7.49
C THR A 31 -4.49 -4.55 -8.57
N GLU A 32 -5.57 -3.97 -9.09
CA GLU A 32 -5.51 -2.90 -10.08
C GLU A 32 -5.06 -1.58 -9.45
N LEU A 33 -5.54 -1.28 -8.24
CA LEU A 33 -5.05 -0.13 -7.47
C LEU A 33 -3.52 -0.26 -7.22
N CYS A 34 -3.07 -1.43 -6.76
CA CYS A 34 -1.65 -1.70 -6.54
C CYS A 34 -0.82 -1.55 -7.82
N ARG A 35 -1.33 -2.01 -8.97
CA ARG A 35 -0.65 -1.83 -10.27
C ARG A 35 -0.50 -0.37 -10.62
N ARG A 36 -1.56 0.43 -10.48
CA ARG A 36 -1.52 1.88 -10.76
C ARG A 36 -0.50 2.61 -9.89
N TRP A 37 -0.42 2.24 -8.61
CA TRP A 37 0.56 2.81 -7.69
C TRP A 37 1.99 2.38 -7.99
N LEU A 38 2.20 1.11 -8.37
CA LEU A 38 3.53 0.55 -8.61
C LEU A 38 4.11 0.95 -9.98
N HIS A 39 3.27 1.11 -11.00
CA HIS A 39 3.67 1.43 -12.38
C HIS A 39 4.66 2.61 -12.50
N PRO A 40 4.44 3.80 -11.91
CA PRO A 40 5.39 4.91 -12.04
C PRO A 40 6.77 4.59 -11.46
N HIS A 41 6.83 3.82 -10.37
CA HIS A 41 8.09 3.39 -9.76
C HIS A 41 8.82 2.37 -10.64
N LEU A 42 8.09 1.42 -11.23
CA LEU A 42 8.66 0.44 -12.17
C LEU A 42 9.18 1.11 -13.44
N GLU A 43 8.47 2.08 -13.98
CA GLU A 43 8.94 2.85 -15.14
C GLU A 43 10.19 3.66 -14.82
N ARG A 44 10.27 4.23 -13.61
CA ARG A 44 11.48 4.90 -13.14
C ARG A 44 12.66 3.93 -13.04
N LEU A 45 12.46 2.75 -12.44
CA LEU A 45 13.49 1.71 -12.31
C LEU A 45 13.94 1.21 -13.69
N ARG A 46 13.01 0.94 -14.61
CA ARG A 46 13.32 0.53 -15.99
C ARG A 46 14.18 1.55 -16.72
N ARG A 47 13.91 2.84 -16.55
CA ARG A 47 14.74 3.91 -17.13
C ARG A 47 16.14 3.91 -16.53
N GLN A 48 16.27 3.77 -15.21
CA GLN A 48 17.58 3.69 -14.54
C GLN A 48 18.38 2.48 -15.05
N THR A 49 17.77 1.29 -15.11
CA THR A 49 18.43 0.09 -15.61
C THR A 49 18.87 0.21 -17.08
N ARG A 50 18.10 0.92 -17.93
CA ARG A 50 18.49 1.18 -19.33
C ARG A 50 19.68 2.13 -19.44
N VAL A 51 19.72 3.17 -18.61
CA VAL A 51 20.81 4.17 -18.63
C VAL A 51 22.12 3.58 -18.13
N GLU A 52 22.05 2.65 -17.17
CA GLU A 52 23.25 2.04 -16.57
C GLU A 52 23.89 0.93 -17.43
N GLY A 53 23.33 0.60 -18.61
CA GLY A 53 24.02 -0.23 -19.60
C GLY A 53 24.50 -1.59 -19.10
N LEU A 54 23.93 -2.12 -18.01
CA LEU A 54 24.30 -3.41 -17.45
C LEU A 54 23.70 -4.53 -18.30
N SER A 55 24.34 -4.75 -19.43
CA SER A 55 24.20 -5.90 -20.33
C SER A 55 24.68 -7.22 -19.74
N GLY A 56 24.94 -7.32 -18.43
CA GLY A 56 25.60 -8.50 -17.85
C GLY A 56 25.23 -8.92 -16.43
N VAL A 57 24.43 -8.17 -15.67
CA VAL A 57 24.08 -8.60 -14.31
C VAL A 57 22.73 -9.30 -14.33
N SER A 58 22.77 -10.59 -14.62
CA SER A 58 21.72 -11.53 -14.26
C SER A 58 21.64 -11.56 -12.74
N CYS A 59 20.86 -10.67 -12.14
CA CYS A 59 20.48 -10.80 -10.74
C CYS A 59 19.70 -12.10 -10.62
N GLY A 60 20.36 -13.14 -10.11
CA GLY A 60 19.75 -14.42 -9.79
C GLY A 60 18.59 -14.18 -8.83
N PHE A 61 17.38 -14.12 -9.38
CA PHE A 61 16.17 -14.20 -8.59
C PHE A 61 16.12 -15.64 -8.10
N SER A 62 16.68 -15.89 -6.92
CA SER A 62 16.55 -17.17 -6.24
C SER A 62 15.07 -17.41 -6.01
N GLN A 63 14.49 -18.18 -6.91
CA GLN A 63 13.15 -18.70 -6.81
C GLN A 63 13.19 -19.60 -5.58
N VAL A 64 12.69 -19.10 -4.44
CA VAL A 64 12.48 -19.95 -3.28
C VAL A 64 11.36 -20.90 -3.67
N SER A 65 11.76 -22.11 -4.08
CA SER A 65 10.84 -23.20 -4.35
C SER A 65 10.33 -23.66 -3.00
N THR A 66 9.09 -23.31 -2.67
CA THR A 66 8.39 -23.95 -1.55
C THR A 66 7.97 -25.33 -2.02
N ASP A 67 8.90 -26.28 -1.95
CA ASP A 67 8.61 -27.70 -2.02
C ASP A 67 8.06 -28.12 -0.64
N GLU A 68 6.78 -27.82 -0.40
CA GLU A 68 6.05 -28.44 0.72
C GLU A 68 5.53 -29.81 0.26
N THR A 69 6.40 -30.81 0.35
CA THR A 69 5.99 -32.21 0.53
C THR A 69 6.06 -32.52 2.02
N THR A 70 4.99 -32.21 2.75
CA THR A 70 4.75 -32.81 4.08
C THR A 70 3.35 -33.42 4.06
N SER A 71 3.31 -34.75 3.97
CA SER A 71 2.09 -35.54 4.10
C SER A 71 1.41 -35.34 5.46
N PRO A 72 0.06 -35.40 5.51
CA PRO A 72 -0.69 -35.31 6.76
C PRO A 72 -0.72 -36.69 7.45
N GLU A 73 -0.12 -36.79 8.64
CA GLU A 73 -0.40 -37.86 9.60
C GLU A 73 -1.20 -37.30 10.78
N LEU A 74 -2.32 -37.97 11.01
CA LEU A 74 -3.38 -37.78 11.99
C LEU A 74 -2.92 -37.38 13.41
N ALA A 75 -3.63 -36.44 14.05
CA ALA A 75 -4.09 -36.57 15.44
C ALA A 75 -5.03 -35.41 15.87
N VAL A 76 -6.31 -35.76 16.05
CA VAL A 76 -7.13 -35.55 17.26
C VAL A 76 -7.13 -34.17 17.95
N GLU A 77 -8.33 -33.58 17.95
CA GLU A 77 -8.88 -32.49 18.80
C GLU A 77 -8.40 -32.53 20.28
N PRO A 78 -8.38 -31.37 20.98
CA PRO A 78 -9.56 -31.12 21.82
C PRO A 78 -10.06 -29.67 21.81
N ALA A 79 -11.39 -29.61 21.88
CA ALA A 79 -12.22 -28.49 22.25
C ALA A 79 -11.70 -27.65 23.43
N GLY A 80 -11.93 -26.34 23.34
CA GLY A 80 -12.13 -25.48 24.50
C GLY A 80 -11.06 -24.42 24.70
N ALA A 81 -11.36 -23.19 24.25
CA ALA A 81 -11.26 -21.99 25.09
C ALA A 81 -11.68 -20.77 24.27
N SER A 82 -12.89 -20.29 24.55
CA SER A 82 -13.32 -18.94 24.23
C SER A 82 -12.33 -17.94 24.82
N ARG A 83 -11.83 -17.02 23.98
CA ARG A 83 -11.18 -15.79 24.42
C ARG A 83 -11.80 -14.63 23.66
N ASP A 84 -12.81 -14.04 24.29
CA ASP A 84 -13.24 -12.67 24.03
C ASP A 84 -12.04 -11.73 24.20
N VAL A 85 -11.43 -11.33 23.08
CA VAL A 85 -10.49 -10.22 23.05
C VAL A 85 -11.29 -8.97 22.72
N ALA A 86 -11.80 -8.32 23.76
CA ALA A 86 -12.35 -6.98 23.67
C ALA A 86 -11.22 -5.99 23.37
N CYS A 87 -10.98 -5.71 22.09
CA CYS A 87 -10.15 -4.59 21.66
C CYS A 87 -10.90 -3.28 21.97
N GLN A 88 -10.67 -2.71 23.15
CA GLN A 88 -10.98 -1.31 23.42
C GLN A 88 -10.08 -0.43 22.53
N VAL A 89 -10.63 0.02 21.41
CA VAL A 89 -10.02 1.05 20.58
C VAL A 89 -10.19 2.39 21.30
N ALA A 90 -9.13 2.85 21.94
CA ALA A 90 -9.04 4.22 22.42
C ALA A 90 -9.13 5.17 21.21
N SER A 91 -10.19 5.98 21.16
CA SER A 91 -10.35 7.05 20.17
C SER A 91 -9.28 8.13 20.36
N PRO A 92 -8.44 8.42 19.36
CA PRO A 92 -7.60 9.61 19.42
C PRO A 92 -8.47 10.86 19.25
N ARG A 93 -8.44 11.73 20.26
CA ARG A 93 -9.07 13.05 20.25
C ARG A 93 -8.59 13.85 19.04
N ALA A 94 -9.54 14.44 18.31
CA ALA A 94 -9.30 15.27 17.14
C ALA A 94 -8.39 16.48 17.48
N PRO A 95 -7.49 16.88 16.57
CA PRO A 95 -6.76 18.14 16.70
C PRO A 95 -7.70 19.31 16.37
N THR A 96 -8.03 20.11 17.37
CA THR A 96 -8.65 21.42 17.21
C THR A 96 -7.72 22.33 16.42
N THR A 97 -8.07 22.61 15.17
CA THR A 97 -7.36 23.58 14.33
C THR A 97 -7.84 24.99 14.69
N PRO A 98 -6.95 25.96 14.97
CA PRO A 98 -7.36 27.33 15.22
C PRO A 98 -7.73 28.05 13.93
N LEU A 99 -8.85 28.79 14.01
CA LEU A 99 -9.45 29.60 12.97
C LEU A 99 -8.57 30.84 12.68
N ALA A 100 -7.69 30.77 11.68
CA ALA A 100 -6.95 31.94 11.20
C ALA A 100 -7.79 32.75 10.20
N SER A 101 -8.59 33.68 10.71
CA SER A 101 -9.38 34.60 9.90
C SER A 101 -8.54 35.76 9.36
N ARG A 102 -8.25 35.66 8.06
CA ARG A 102 -8.18 36.72 7.03
C ARG A 102 -7.98 38.17 7.50
N HIS A 103 -6.75 38.68 7.29
CA HIS A 103 -6.54 40.11 7.04
C HIS A 103 -6.87 40.43 5.58
N ALA A 104 -7.94 41.20 5.37
CA ALA A 104 -8.27 41.80 4.09
C ALA A 104 -7.40 43.05 3.87
N ARG A 105 -6.39 42.96 3.00
CA ARG A 105 -5.76 44.13 2.37
C ARG A 105 -6.73 44.67 1.32
N ARG A 106 -7.37 45.81 1.58
CA ARG A 106 -8.00 46.61 0.52
C ARG A 106 -6.94 47.48 -0.14
N HIS A 107 -6.72 47.23 -1.42
CA HIS A 107 -5.90 48.01 -2.32
C HIS A 107 -6.43 49.44 -2.48
N GLY A 108 -5.47 50.37 -2.64
CA GLY A 108 -5.70 51.79 -2.81
C GLY A 108 -6.50 52.14 -4.07
N ARG A 109 -7.30 53.20 -3.93
CA ARG A 109 -7.80 54.01 -5.03
C ARG A 109 -6.64 54.83 -5.60
N ASN A 110 -6.32 54.60 -6.87
CA ASN A 110 -5.71 55.61 -7.72
C ASN A 110 -6.79 56.01 -8.72
N ASP A 111 -7.39 57.18 -8.52
CA ASP A 111 -8.16 57.83 -9.59
C ASP A 111 -7.23 58.79 -10.32
N VAL A 112 -7.30 58.68 -11.64
CA VAL A 112 -6.44 59.31 -12.64
C VAL A 112 -7.23 60.43 -13.30
N LYS A 113 -6.59 61.61 -13.35
CA LYS A 113 -6.81 62.78 -14.22
C LYS A 113 -8.15 63.52 -14.16
#